data_AF-A0A2S1PIZ4-F1
#
_entry.id   AF-A0A2S1PIZ4-F1
#
_cell.length_a   1.000
_cell.length_b   1.000
_cell.length_c   1.000
_cell.angle_alpha   90.00
_cell.angle_beta   90.00
_cell.angle_gamma   90.00
#
_symmetry.space_group_name_H-M   'P 1'
#
loop_
_entity.id
_entity.type
_entity.pdbx_description
1 polymer ?
#
loop_
_entity_poly.entity_id
_entity_poly.type
_entity_poly.pdbx_seq_one_letter_code
_entity_poly.pdbx_strand_id
1 'polypeptide(L)'
;MKSCFSDLPVKDGKSGTWKLDTFEITTDKALTLALRAECTGNTDEFIPPGRYRRLSNGWDVVMSNTPMEIRTCQDFIERATGRVLINGLGLGMVLHAILQKDDVTHVTVIEKEQDVINLVAASFATDLRVEIINADAMEYCPPAGVTYNACWHDIWTDFATANLAQMDKLESKYRDICDWQGSWGREECEQKLIEFQNLEAD
;
A
#
# COMPACT_ATOMS: atom_id res chain seq x y z
N MET A 1 5.34 -16.66 4.09
CA MET A 1 4.63 -15.48 3.57
C MET A 1 3.17 -15.36 4.05
N LYS A 2 2.29 -16.38 3.94
CA LYS A 2 0.88 -16.26 4.36
C LYS A 2 0.65 -15.79 5.82
N SER A 3 1.51 -16.16 6.78
CA SER A 3 1.34 -15.72 8.17
C SER A 3 1.68 -14.24 8.40
N CYS A 4 2.62 -13.67 7.63
CA CYS A 4 3.08 -12.29 7.82
C CYS A 4 1.96 -11.27 7.57
N PHE A 5 1.08 -11.53 6.60
CA PHE A 5 0.00 -10.61 6.26
C PHE A 5 -1.29 -10.84 7.03
N SER A 6 -1.46 -12.02 7.64
CA SER A 6 -2.63 -12.31 8.49
C SER A 6 -2.48 -11.76 9.90
N ASP A 7 -1.25 -11.74 10.43
CA ASP A 7 -0.93 -11.30 11.78
C ASP A 7 -0.26 -9.92 11.81
N LEU A 8 -0.85 -8.93 11.13
CA LEU A 8 -0.33 -7.56 11.19
C LEU A 8 -0.26 -7.07 12.65
N PRO A 9 0.86 -6.42 13.06
CA PRO A 9 1.13 -6.06 14.46
C PRO A 9 0.27 -4.89 14.98
N VAL A 10 -0.58 -4.33 14.12
CA VAL A 10 -1.47 -3.21 14.42
C VAL A 10 -2.65 -3.63 15.30
N LYS A 11 -3.16 -2.67 16.08
CA LYS A 11 -4.31 -2.86 16.97
C LYS A 11 -5.52 -2.10 16.48
N ASP A 12 -6.70 -2.64 16.75
CA ASP A 12 -7.95 -1.95 16.45
C ASP A 12 -7.98 -0.62 17.22
N GLY A 13 -8.43 0.44 16.56
CA GLY A 13 -8.37 1.79 17.10
C GLY A 13 -9.08 2.82 16.24
N LYS A 14 -9.20 4.04 16.78
CA LYS A 14 -9.74 5.19 16.08
C LYS A 14 -8.90 6.43 16.40
N SER A 15 -8.62 7.24 15.39
CA SER A 15 -7.99 8.56 15.51
C SER A 15 -8.67 9.49 14.51
N GLY A 16 -9.25 10.60 14.96
CA GLY A 16 -10.05 11.47 14.10
C GLY A 16 -11.19 10.73 13.38
N THR A 17 -11.25 10.87 12.05
CA THR A 17 -12.18 10.15 11.17
C THR A 17 -11.67 8.76 10.76
N TRP A 18 -10.41 8.45 11.07
CA TRP A 18 -9.76 7.20 10.72
C TRP A 18 -10.07 6.10 11.73
N LYS A 19 -10.34 4.90 11.20
CA LYS A 19 -10.60 3.69 11.98
C LYS A 19 -9.77 2.55 11.42
N LEU A 20 -9.04 1.88 12.31
CA LEU A 20 -8.42 0.59 12.03
C LEU A 20 -9.24 -0.48 12.75
N ASP A 21 -9.80 -1.44 12.04
CA ASP A 21 -10.58 -2.52 12.62
C ASP A 21 -10.32 -3.89 11.99
N THR A 22 -10.68 -4.93 12.74
CA THR A 22 -10.68 -6.30 12.25
C THR A 22 -12.08 -6.66 11.72
N PHE A 23 -12.15 -7.25 10.54
CA PHE A 23 -13.37 -7.81 9.97
C PHE A 23 -13.18 -9.27 9.58
N GLU A 24 -14.29 -9.99 9.46
CA GLU A 24 -14.30 -11.42 9.14
C GLU A 24 -15.03 -11.66 7.82
N ILE A 25 -14.41 -12.45 6.95
CA ILE A 25 -15.06 -13.06 5.79
C ILE A 25 -15.51 -14.45 6.21
N THR A 26 -16.82 -14.61 6.34
CA THR A 26 -17.46 -15.92 6.57
C THR A 26 -17.43 -16.80 5.32
N THR A 27 -17.63 -18.11 5.47
CA THR A 27 -17.76 -19.05 4.36
C THR A 27 -18.86 -18.65 3.36
N ASP A 28 -20.03 -18.23 3.85
CA ASP A 28 -21.14 -17.82 2.99
C ASP A 28 -20.82 -16.54 2.20
N LYS A 29 -20.12 -15.60 2.85
CA LYS A 29 -19.66 -14.38 2.18
C LYS A 29 -18.62 -14.71 1.11
N ALA A 30 -17.67 -15.58 1.41
CA ALA A 30 -16.66 -16.01 0.45
C ALA A 30 -17.28 -16.73 -0.77
N LEU A 31 -18.30 -17.56 -0.55
CA LEU A 31 -19.04 -18.21 -1.64
C LEU A 31 -19.72 -17.17 -2.55
N THR A 32 -20.34 -16.15 -1.95
CA THR A 32 -20.96 -15.06 -2.72
C THR A 32 -19.92 -14.29 -3.54
N LEU A 33 -18.75 -14.03 -2.97
CA LEU A 33 -17.65 -13.36 -3.66
C LEU A 33 -17.07 -14.23 -4.79
N ALA A 34 -16.99 -15.55 -4.60
CA ALA A 34 -16.55 -16.49 -5.64
C ALA A 34 -17.51 -16.49 -6.84
N LEU A 35 -18.83 -16.54 -6.61
CA LEU A 35 -19.83 -16.46 -7.68
C LEU A 35 -19.74 -15.13 -8.43
N ARG A 36 -19.52 -14.03 -7.71
CA ARG A 36 -19.36 -12.71 -8.32
C ARG A 36 -18.11 -12.67 -9.21
N ALA A 37 -16.98 -13.15 -8.72
CA ALA A 37 -15.72 -13.24 -9.46
C ALA A 37 -15.87 -14.07 -10.75
N GLU A 38 -16.65 -15.15 -10.71
CA GLU A 38 -16.97 -15.96 -11.90
C GLU A 38 -17.85 -15.18 -12.88
N CYS A 39 -18.90 -14.48 -12.40
CA CYS A 39 -19.77 -13.68 -13.24
C CYS A 39 -19.07 -12.48 -13.89
N THR A 40 -18.13 -11.84 -13.20
CA THR A 40 -17.39 -10.67 -13.68
C THR A 40 -16.13 -11.05 -14.45
N GLY A 41 -15.66 -12.30 -14.32
CA GLY A 41 -14.36 -12.74 -14.80
C GLY A 41 -13.19 -12.16 -14.01
N ASN A 42 -13.45 -11.40 -12.94
CA ASN A 42 -12.42 -10.77 -12.11
C ASN A 42 -12.16 -11.61 -10.84
N THR A 43 -11.09 -12.39 -10.88
CA THR A 43 -10.68 -13.27 -9.76
C THR A 43 -10.29 -12.51 -8.50
N ASP A 44 -10.01 -11.21 -8.59
CA ASP A 44 -9.64 -10.37 -7.46
C ASP A 44 -10.80 -9.98 -6.56
N GLU A 45 -12.03 -10.16 -7.03
CA GLU A 45 -13.21 -10.01 -6.20
C GLU A 45 -13.35 -11.14 -5.17
N PHE A 46 -12.66 -12.27 -5.35
CA PHE A 46 -12.70 -13.38 -4.41
C PHE A 46 -11.80 -13.12 -3.19
N ILE A 47 -12.41 -13.16 -2.01
CA ILE A 47 -11.71 -13.13 -0.72
C ILE A 47 -12.05 -14.43 0.03
N PRO A 48 -11.04 -15.24 0.40
CA PRO A 48 -11.28 -16.48 1.12
C PRO A 48 -11.78 -16.21 2.55
N PRO A 49 -12.39 -17.21 3.22
CA PRO A 49 -12.78 -17.06 4.61
C PRO A 49 -11.58 -16.77 5.50
N GLY A 50 -11.73 -15.84 6.43
CA GLY A 50 -10.63 -15.43 7.30
C GLY A 50 -10.87 -14.12 8.04
N ARG A 51 -9.89 -13.75 8.86
CA ARG A 51 -9.85 -12.47 9.58
C ARG A 51 -8.90 -11.52 8.86
N TYR A 52 -9.35 -10.31 8.66
CA TYR A 52 -8.66 -9.28 7.89
C TYR A 52 -8.63 -7.97 8.67
N ARG A 53 -7.65 -7.13 8.37
CA ARG A 53 -7.55 -5.77 8.86
C ARG A 53 -8.00 -4.80 7.79
N ARG A 54 -8.60 -3.71 8.23
CA ARG A 54 -9.06 -2.64 7.36
C ARG A 54 -8.74 -1.29 7.97
N LEU A 55 -8.36 -0.36 7.11
CA LEU A 55 -8.27 1.05 7.42
C LEU A 55 -9.38 1.79 6.67
N SER A 56 -10.17 2.56 7.40
CA SER A 56 -11.29 3.33 6.86
C SER A 56 -11.17 4.79 7.28
N ASN A 57 -11.61 5.70 6.40
CA ASN A 57 -11.78 7.11 6.69
C ASN A 57 -13.27 7.46 6.55
N GLY A 58 -13.95 7.69 7.67
CA GLY A 58 -15.41 7.84 7.66
C GLY A 58 -16.11 6.56 7.22
N TRP A 59 -16.81 6.61 6.07
CA TRP A 59 -17.54 5.47 5.49
C TRP A 59 -16.73 4.73 4.43
N ASP A 60 -15.63 5.33 3.97
CA ASP A 60 -14.84 4.80 2.88
C ASP A 60 -13.77 3.85 3.41
N VAL A 61 -13.67 2.70 2.75
CA VAL A 61 -12.59 1.75 2.97
C VAL A 61 -11.41 2.21 2.13
N VAL A 62 -10.33 2.62 2.79
CA VAL A 62 -9.13 3.12 2.13
C VAL A 62 -8.22 1.97 1.73
N MET A 63 -8.05 0.99 2.63
CA MET A 63 -7.28 -0.23 2.32
C MET A 63 -7.63 -1.37 3.28
N SER A 64 -7.24 -2.58 2.90
CA SER A 64 -7.26 -3.77 3.73
C SER A 64 -5.99 -4.61 3.52
N ASN A 65 -5.97 -5.82 4.08
CA ASN A 65 -4.93 -6.83 3.82
C ASN A 65 -5.52 -8.02 3.03
N THR A 66 -6.38 -7.73 2.05
CA THR A 66 -6.99 -8.79 1.23
C THR A 66 -5.95 -9.45 0.32
N PRO A 67 -6.22 -10.67 -0.21
CA PRO A 67 -5.25 -11.35 -1.07
C PRO A 67 -4.85 -10.56 -2.31
N MET A 68 -5.77 -9.79 -2.90
CA MET A 68 -5.48 -8.91 -4.04
C MET A 68 -4.43 -7.87 -3.64
N GLU A 69 -4.65 -7.11 -2.56
CA GLU A 69 -3.73 -6.07 -2.09
C GLU A 69 -2.36 -6.64 -1.72
N ILE A 70 -2.33 -7.81 -1.08
CA ILE A 70 -1.06 -8.50 -0.77
C ILE A 70 -0.32 -8.87 -2.05
N ARG A 71 -1.05 -9.41 -3.05
CA ARG A 71 -0.45 -9.89 -4.30
C ARG A 71 0.08 -8.74 -5.15
N THR A 72 -0.64 -7.63 -5.24
CA THR A 72 -0.22 -6.46 -6.03
C THR A 72 0.99 -5.73 -5.44
N CYS A 73 1.32 -5.98 -4.17
CA CYS A 73 2.56 -5.50 -3.55
C CYS A 73 3.76 -6.47 -3.64
N GLN A 74 3.61 -7.68 -4.21
CA GLN A 74 4.65 -8.71 -4.16
C GLN A 74 5.95 -8.30 -4.84
N ASP A 75 5.89 -7.69 -6.03
CA ASP A 75 7.09 -7.26 -6.76
C ASP A 75 7.91 -6.24 -5.93
N PHE A 76 7.24 -5.30 -5.26
CA PHE A 76 7.90 -4.39 -4.33
C PHE A 76 8.56 -5.14 -3.16
N ILE A 77 7.83 -6.02 -2.48
CA ILE A 77 8.34 -6.76 -1.32
C ILE A 77 9.58 -7.59 -1.70
N GLU A 78 9.59 -8.19 -2.90
CA GLU A 78 10.73 -8.96 -3.41
C GLU A 78 11.94 -8.06 -3.67
N ARG A 79 11.74 -6.89 -4.28
CA ARG A 79 12.81 -5.95 -4.63
C ARG A 79 13.34 -5.11 -3.47
N ALA A 80 12.52 -4.90 -2.44
CA ALA A 80 12.86 -4.09 -1.28
C ALA A 80 14.06 -4.70 -0.53
N THR A 81 15.21 -4.05 -0.64
CA THR A 81 16.47 -4.42 0.02
C THR A 81 17.18 -3.13 0.44
N GLY A 82 18.21 -3.21 1.28
CA GLY A 82 19.02 -2.06 1.69
C GLY A 82 18.20 -0.93 2.31
N ARG A 83 18.37 0.29 1.81
CA ARG A 83 17.62 1.47 2.26
C ARG A 83 16.36 1.65 1.42
N VAL A 84 15.20 1.64 2.06
CA VAL A 84 13.89 1.67 1.41
C VAL A 84 13.13 2.95 1.77
N LEU A 85 12.44 3.54 0.81
CA LEU A 85 11.45 4.60 1.03
C LEU A 85 10.04 4.06 0.75
N ILE A 86 9.10 4.39 1.62
CA ILE A 86 7.67 4.12 1.41
C ILE A 86 6.92 5.46 1.53
N ASN A 87 6.24 5.88 0.46
CA ASN A 87 5.28 6.97 0.51
C ASN A 87 3.89 6.35 0.73
N GLY A 88 3.28 6.65 1.88
CA GLY A 88 2.04 6.04 2.38
C GLY A 88 2.32 4.96 3.43
N LEU A 89 1.86 5.16 4.67
CA LEU A 89 2.00 4.17 5.74
C LEU A 89 0.89 3.12 5.66
N GLY A 90 -0.34 3.57 5.45
CA GLY A 90 -1.51 2.69 5.38
C GLY A 90 -1.65 1.82 6.64
N LEU A 91 -1.88 0.51 6.47
CA LEU A 91 -1.90 -0.49 7.56
C LEU A 91 -0.49 -0.91 8.02
N GLY A 92 0.57 -0.35 7.43
CA GLY A 92 1.94 -0.82 7.62
C GLY A 92 2.17 -2.21 7.04
N MET A 93 1.34 -2.66 6.08
CA MET A 93 1.37 -4.01 5.53
C MET A 93 2.70 -4.33 4.85
N VAL A 94 3.10 -3.50 3.88
CA VAL A 94 4.37 -3.70 3.16
C VAL A 94 5.57 -3.40 4.06
N LEU A 95 5.47 -2.41 4.95
CA LEU A 95 6.49 -2.13 5.97
C LEU A 95 6.75 -3.36 6.84
N HIS A 96 5.69 -3.97 7.40
CA HIS A 96 5.80 -5.17 8.21
C HIS A 96 6.48 -6.32 7.46
N ALA A 97 6.12 -6.52 6.19
CA ALA A 97 6.67 -7.56 5.35
C ALA A 97 8.17 -7.38 5.06
N ILE A 98 8.59 -6.18 4.65
CA ILE A 98 10.00 -5.93 4.31
C ILE A 98 10.90 -5.94 5.54
N LEU A 99 10.38 -5.61 6.73
CA LEU A 99 11.14 -5.71 7.98
C LEU A 99 11.45 -7.16 8.38
N GLN A 100 10.79 -8.17 7.77
CA GLN A 100 11.15 -9.58 7.95
C GLN A 100 12.38 -9.99 7.13
N LYS A 101 12.90 -9.09 6.27
CA LYS A 101 14.07 -9.36 5.44
C LYS A 101 15.33 -8.88 6.16
N ASP A 102 16.33 -9.76 6.21
CA ASP A 102 17.63 -9.46 6.83
C ASP A 102 18.46 -8.45 6.02
N ASP A 103 18.17 -8.32 4.73
CA ASP A 103 18.87 -7.43 3.81
C ASP A 103 18.30 -6.00 3.77
N VAL A 104 17.21 -5.72 4.47
CA VAL A 104 16.67 -4.36 4.66
C VAL A 104 17.36 -3.70 5.86
N THR A 105 18.07 -2.60 5.58
CA THR A 105 18.94 -1.91 6.54
C THR A 105 18.31 -0.66 7.13
N HIS A 106 17.42 0.01 6.40
CA HIS A 106 16.71 1.20 6.86
C HIS A 106 15.43 1.42 6.05
N VAL A 107 14.36 1.90 6.69
CA VAL A 107 13.10 2.22 6.02
C VAL A 107 12.63 3.60 6.47
N THR A 108 12.50 4.52 5.51
CA THR A 108 11.85 5.82 5.73
C THR A 108 10.42 5.73 5.21
N VAL A 109 9.45 6.07 6.04
CA VAL A 109 8.03 6.10 5.69
C VAL A 109 7.51 7.52 5.76
N ILE A 110 6.90 7.99 4.69
CA ILE A 110 6.28 9.31 4.60
C ILE A 110 4.76 9.13 4.65
N GLU A 111 4.13 9.65 5.70
CA GLU A 111 2.67 9.58 5.87
C GLU A 111 2.12 10.98 6.12
N LYS A 112 1.10 11.36 5.35
CA LYS A 112 0.50 12.69 5.42
C LYS A 112 -0.46 12.81 6.59
N GLU A 113 -1.17 11.74 6.89
CA GLU A 113 -2.27 11.72 7.85
C GLU A 113 -1.76 11.35 9.25
N GLN A 114 -1.67 12.35 10.13
CA GLN A 114 -1.23 12.15 11.52
C GLN A 114 -2.10 11.12 12.26
N ASP A 115 -3.39 11.04 11.93
CA ASP A 115 -4.31 10.06 12.50
C ASP A 115 -3.96 8.61 12.10
N VAL A 116 -3.45 8.39 10.88
CA VAL A 116 -2.95 7.07 10.44
C VAL A 116 -1.67 6.71 11.19
N ILE A 117 -0.76 7.67 11.37
CA ILE A 117 0.46 7.48 12.18
C ILE A 117 0.10 7.08 13.61
N ASN A 118 -0.87 7.76 14.24
CA ASN A 118 -1.31 7.46 15.60
C ASN A 118 -1.83 6.02 15.75
N LEU A 119 -2.44 5.47 14.71
CA LEU A 119 -2.99 4.11 14.71
C LEU A 119 -1.93 3.03 14.47
N VAL A 120 -0.89 3.33 13.69
CA VAL A 120 -0.01 2.30 13.11
C VAL A 120 1.42 2.36 13.62
N ALA A 121 2.00 3.56 13.79
CA ALA A 121 3.43 3.76 14.06
C ALA A 121 3.92 3.09 15.34
N ALA A 122 3.08 3.03 16.38
CA ALA A 122 3.43 2.37 17.65
C ALA A 122 3.81 0.88 17.48
N SER A 123 3.32 0.24 16.42
CA SER A 123 3.63 -1.17 16.09
C SER A 123 5.06 -1.37 15.62
N PHE A 124 5.73 -0.29 15.17
CA PHE A 124 7.08 -0.31 14.60
C PHE A 124 8.09 0.48 15.44
N ALA A 125 7.67 1.08 16.55
CA ALA A 125 8.48 1.98 17.37
C ALA A 125 9.74 1.35 17.99
N THR A 126 9.80 0.02 18.07
CA THR A 126 10.96 -0.71 18.60
C THR A 126 11.97 -1.13 17.52
N ASP A 127 11.63 -1.01 16.24
CA ASP A 127 12.54 -1.36 15.15
C ASP A 127 13.39 -0.14 14.77
N LEU A 128 14.68 -0.18 15.12
CA LEU A 128 15.61 0.93 14.91
C LEU A 128 15.88 1.22 13.43
N ARG A 129 15.45 0.35 12.51
CA ARG A 129 15.56 0.57 11.07
C ARG A 129 14.49 1.53 10.56
N VAL A 130 13.42 1.76 11.31
CA VAL A 130 12.22 2.46 10.84
C VAL A 130 12.23 3.92 11.28
N GLU A 131 12.01 4.81 10.32
CA GLU A 131 11.73 6.23 10.54
C GLU A 131 10.39 6.57 9.88
N ILE A 132 9.42 7.06 10.66
CA ILE A 132 8.11 7.49 10.16
C ILE A 132 8.03 9.01 10.29
N ILE A 133 7.81 9.70 9.17
CA ILE A 133 7.80 11.16 9.08
C ILE A 133 6.39 11.60 8.68
N ASN A 134 5.81 12.51 9.48
CA ASN A 134 4.55 13.14 9.10
C ASN A 134 4.79 14.25 8.06
N ALA A 135 4.59 13.94 6.78
CA ALA A 135 4.78 14.87 5.68
C ALA A 135 3.97 14.46 4.45
N ASP A 136 3.75 15.41 3.54
CA ASP A 136 3.22 15.11 2.21
C ASP A 136 4.33 14.52 1.33
N ALA A 137 4.13 13.31 0.80
CA ALA A 137 5.07 12.65 -0.11
C ALA A 137 5.42 13.49 -1.35
N MET A 138 4.49 14.32 -1.83
CA MET A 138 4.73 15.24 -2.95
C MET A 138 5.70 16.35 -2.60
N GLU A 139 5.74 16.78 -1.34
CA GLU A 139 6.53 17.91 -0.87
C GLU A 139 7.82 17.51 -0.15
N TYR A 140 7.86 16.30 0.43
CA TYR A 140 8.99 15.81 1.22
C TYR A 140 10.30 15.74 0.41
N CYS A 141 11.37 16.39 0.87
CA CYS A 141 12.68 16.27 0.24
C CYS A 141 13.58 15.38 1.08
N PRO A 142 14.11 14.26 0.55
CA PRO A 142 15.11 13.47 1.23
C PRO A 142 16.33 14.32 1.63
N PRO A 143 16.99 14.01 2.77
CA PRO A 143 18.22 14.67 3.15
C PRO A 143 19.30 14.53 2.06
N ALA A 144 20.15 15.55 1.92
CA ALA A 144 21.20 15.55 0.91
C ALA A 144 22.14 14.34 1.06
N GLY A 145 22.41 13.66 -0.07
CA GLY A 145 23.28 12.49 -0.12
C GLY A 145 22.60 11.17 0.26
N VAL A 146 21.31 11.17 0.62
CA VAL A 146 20.55 9.93 0.82
C VAL A 146 20.09 9.37 -0.51
N THR A 147 20.38 8.09 -0.75
CA THR A 147 19.88 7.31 -1.88
C THR A 147 19.16 6.06 -1.39
N TYR A 148 18.24 5.54 -2.18
CA TYR A 148 17.41 4.38 -1.85
C TYR A 148 17.68 3.23 -2.82
N ASN A 149 17.55 2.01 -2.34
CA ASN A 149 17.59 0.84 -3.20
C ASN A 149 16.18 0.53 -3.75
N ALA A 150 15.14 0.86 -3.00
CA ALA A 150 13.76 0.75 -3.44
C ALA A 150 12.89 1.90 -2.92
N CYS A 151 12.07 2.48 -3.79
CA CYS A 151 11.03 3.44 -3.45
C CYS A 151 9.65 2.87 -3.80
N TRP A 152 8.72 2.90 -2.85
CA TRP A 152 7.33 2.50 -3.07
C TRP A 152 6.40 3.70 -2.91
N HIS A 153 5.43 3.83 -3.81
CA HIS A 153 4.48 4.94 -3.82
C HIS A 153 3.05 4.41 -3.74
N ASP A 154 2.40 4.62 -2.60
CA ASP A 154 1.09 4.08 -2.29
C ASP A 154 0.26 5.11 -1.52
N ILE A 155 -0.15 6.17 -2.24
CA ILE A 155 -0.83 7.33 -1.66
C ILE A 155 -2.22 7.60 -2.28
N TRP A 156 -2.69 6.71 -3.16
CA TRP A 156 -3.95 6.87 -3.89
C TRP A 156 -5.00 5.88 -3.37
N THR A 157 -6.25 6.34 -3.30
CA THR A 157 -7.38 5.53 -2.83
C THR A 157 -8.09 4.78 -3.95
N ASP A 158 -7.73 5.04 -5.21
CA ASP A 158 -8.35 4.46 -6.39
C ASP A 158 -7.36 4.29 -7.56
N PHE A 159 -7.80 3.59 -8.59
CA PHE A 159 -7.08 3.46 -9.86
C PHE A 159 -7.68 4.40 -10.89
N ALA A 160 -7.39 5.70 -10.78
CA ALA A 160 -7.85 6.72 -11.72
C ALA A 160 -6.72 7.13 -12.69
N THR A 161 -7.05 7.38 -13.96
CA THR A 161 -6.07 7.85 -14.96
C THR A 161 -5.43 9.19 -14.56
N ALA A 162 -6.13 10.01 -13.78
CA ALA A 162 -5.61 11.26 -13.22
C ALA A 162 -4.43 11.04 -12.25
N ASN A 163 -4.28 9.83 -11.68
CA ASN A 163 -3.21 9.49 -10.75
C ASN A 163 -1.86 9.34 -11.48
N LEU A 164 -1.85 9.06 -12.79
CA LEU A 164 -0.62 8.86 -13.58
C LEU A 164 0.31 10.06 -13.54
N ALA A 165 -0.22 11.28 -13.65
CA ALA A 165 0.61 12.50 -13.57
C ALA A 165 1.28 12.67 -12.20
N GLN A 166 0.61 12.22 -11.14
CA GLN A 166 1.16 12.22 -9.78
C GLN A 166 2.20 11.11 -9.58
N MET A 167 1.96 9.92 -10.14
CA MET A 167 2.93 8.82 -10.18
C MET A 167 4.21 9.24 -10.88
N ASP A 168 4.11 9.81 -12.08
CA ASP A 168 5.26 10.30 -12.84
C ASP A 168 6.04 11.39 -12.09
N LYS A 169 5.34 12.25 -11.35
CA LYS A 169 5.97 13.29 -10.52
C LYS A 169 6.78 12.68 -9.38
N LEU A 170 6.24 11.70 -8.66
CA LEU A 170 6.96 11.00 -7.59
C LEU A 170 8.14 10.22 -8.17
N GLU A 171 7.94 9.49 -9.26
CA GLU A 171 9.00 8.69 -9.87
C GLU A 171 10.13 9.57 -10.42
N SER A 172 9.80 10.73 -10.98
CA SER A 172 10.80 11.70 -11.44
C SER A 172 11.59 12.30 -10.27
N LYS A 173 10.96 12.47 -9.10
CA LYS A 173 11.59 13.02 -7.89
C LYS A 173 12.65 12.10 -7.31
N TYR A 174 12.45 10.79 -7.37
CA TYR A 174 13.39 9.81 -6.82
C TYR A 174 14.33 9.18 -7.87
N ARG A 175 14.13 9.48 -9.16
CA ARG A 175 14.86 8.89 -10.30
C ARG A 175 16.38 8.83 -10.13
N ASP A 176 17.00 9.92 -9.69
CA ASP A 176 18.47 10.02 -9.60
C ASP A 176 19.03 9.57 -8.23
N ILE A 177 18.15 9.21 -7.31
CA ILE A 177 18.49 8.81 -5.94
C ILE A 177 17.87 7.48 -5.56
N CYS A 178 17.42 6.67 -6.54
CA CYS A 178 16.80 5.38 -6.29
C CYS A 178 17.15 4.35 -7.36
N ASP A 179 17.52 3.13 -6.96
CA ASP A 179 17.84 2.04 -7.89
C ASP A 179 16.59 1.47 -8.56
N TRP A 180 15.50 1.33 -7.81
CA TRP A 180 14.21 0.85 -8.30
C TRP A 180 13.05 1.58 -7.64
N GLN A 181 11.97 1.83 -8.38
CA GLN A 181 10.77 2.41 -7.80
C GLN A 181 9.50 1.85 -8.45
N GLY A 182 8.40 1.91 -7.71
CA GLY A 182 7.09 1.50 -8.20
C GLY A 182 5.96 2.26 -7.51
N SER A 183 4.86 2.42 -8.24
CA SER A 183 3.62 3.04 -7.77
C SER A 183 2.51 2.00 -7.74
N TRP A 184 1.81 1.86 -6.61
CA TRP A 184 0.70 0.93 -6.49
C TRP A 184 -0.44 1.35 -7.43
N GLY A 185 -0.98 0.38 -8.19
CA GLY A 185 -2.07 0.65 -9.12
C GLY A 185 -1.65 1.24 -10.47
N ARG A 186 -0.35 1.39 -10.76
CA ARG A 186 0.12 2.05 -12.00
C ARG A 186 -0.34 1.31 -13.24
N GLU A 187 -0.15 0.00 -13.29
CA GLU A 187 -0.55 -0.83 -14.43
C GLU A 187 -2.07 -0.73 -14.68
N GLU A 188 -2.87 -0.73 -13.61
CA GLU A 188 -4.32 -0.56 -13.67
C GLU A 188 -4.72 0.84 -14.18
N CYS A 189 -4.00 1.88 -13.77
CA CYS A 189 -4.23 3.24 -14.26
C CYS A 189 -3.87 3.37 -15.75
N GLU A 190 -2.77 2.76 -16.19
CA GLU A 190 -2.32 2.74 -17.59
C GLU A 190 -3.30 1.96 -18.47
N GLN A 191 -3.77 0.80 -18.01
CA GLN A 191 -4.75 -0.02 -18.71
C GLN A 191 -6.09 0.73 -18.91
N LYS A 192 -6.57 1.44 -17.89
CA LYS A 192 -7.77 2.29 -18.00
C LYS A 192 -7.59 3.43 -19.00
N LEU A 193 -6.39 4.01 -19.10
CA LEU A 193 -6.11 5.06 -20.08
C LEU A 193 -6.20 4.51 -21.50
N ILE A 194 -5.64 3.32 -21.75
CA ILE A 194 -5.70 2.63 -23.05
C ILE A 194 -7.15 2.34 -23.43
N GLU A 195 -7.95 1.81 -22.50
CA GLU A 195 -9.37 1.53 -22.72
C GLU A 195 -10.17 2.80 -23.06
N PHE A 196 -9.92 3.89 -22.34
CA PHE A 196 -10.56 5.18 -22.61
C PHE A 196 -10.22 5.70 -24.01
N GLN A 197 -8.94 5.62 -24.41
CA GLN A 197 -8.50 6.04 -25.74
C GLN A 197 -9.10 5.20 -26.86
N ASN A 198 -9.27 3.89 -26.64
CA ASN A 198 -9.91 3.01 -27.61
C ASN A 198 -11.40 3.32 -27.78
N LEU A 199 -12.10 3.72 -26.71
CA LEU A 199 -13.51 4.12 -26.76
C LEU A 199 -13.73 5.46 -27.49
N GLU A 200 -12.75 6.38 -27.45
CA GLU A 200 -12.81 7.65 -28.20
C GLU A 200 -12.46 7.49 -29.68
N ALA A 201 -11.86 6.37 -30.07
CA ALA A 201 -11.44 6.08 -31.45
C ALA A 201 -12.53 5.39 -32.30
N ASP A 202 -13.60 4.90 -31.67
CA ASP A 202 -14.79 4.28 -32.29
C ASP A 202 -15.96 5.27 -32.44
#